data_AF-A0A8S3ZSQ9-F1
#
_entry.id   AF-A0A8S3ZSQ9-F1
#
_cell.length_a   1.000
_cell.length_b   1.000
_cell.length_c   1.000
_cell.angle_alpha   90.00
_cell.angle_beta   90.00
_cell.angle_gamma   90.00
#
_symmetry.space_group_name_H-M   'P 1'
#
loop_
_entity.id
_entity.type
_entity.pdbx_description
1 polymer ?
#
loop_
_entity_poly.entity_id
_entity_poly.type
_entity_poly.pdbx_seq_one_letter_code
_entity_poly.pdbx_strand_id
1 'polypeptide(L)'
;SKQWPHPAETLLNAHISYTVKFLGECAVDQPKGIDVVRDAIRKMKFSKHLKRAEGQKPPKVDLVISADAVSILDPKTKLILYQYPLHLISYCADDKCDKQMFTFIAKEVSGQRHFCYVFDSDKCAEEITLTIGQAFDLAYKRFTETSALNDDIRKQFFVLQRK
;
A
#
# COMPACT_ATOMS: atom_id res chain seq x y z
N SER A 1 -4.77 12.91 19.46
CA SER A 1 -3.54 12.50 18.75
C SER A 1 -3.84 11.19 18.04
N LYS A 2 -3.46 11.05 16.77
CA LYS A 2 -3.64 9.79 16.03
C LYS A 2 -2.64 8.78 16.59
N GLN A 3 -3.10 7.72 17.23
CA GLN A 3 -2.22 6.67 17.77
C GLN A 3 -1.94 5.67 16.65
N TRP A 4 -0.67 5.52 16.30
CA TRP A 4 -0.24 4.58 15.28
C TRP A 4 -0.10 3.16 15.86
N PRO A 5 -0.37 2.10 15.06
CA PRO A 5 -0.35 0.73 15.56
C PRO A 5 1.05 0.21 15.87
N HIS A 6 2.08 0.71 15.18
CA HIS A 6 3.45 0.19 15.29
C HIS A 6 4.44 1.23 15.79
N PRO A 7 5.56 0.82 16.40
CA PRO A 7 6.72 1.69 16.56
C PRO A 7 7.24 2.17 15.20
N ALA A 8 7.63 3.45 15.09
CA ALA A 8 8.11 4.02 13.82
C ALA A 8 9.33 3.28 13.25
N GLU A 9 10.26 2.88 14.12
CA GLU A 9 11.48 2.16 13.78
C GLU A 9 11.21 0.83 13.06
N THR A 10 10.11 0.16 13.39
CA THR A 10 9.75 -1.12 12.74
C THR A 10 9.43 -0.94 11.27
N LEU A 11 8.75 0.14 10.90
CA LEU A 11 8.45 0.44 9.50
C LEU A 11 9.63 1.10 8.78
N LEU A 12 10.48 1.86 9.49
CA LEU A 12 11.64 2.54 8.90
C LEU A 12 12.82 1.59 8.62
N ASN A 13 13.07 0.64 9.52
CA ASN A 13 14.27 -0.21 9.49
C ASN A 13 13.95 -1.68 9.18
N ALA A 14 12.67 -2.07 9.18
CA ALA A 14 12.21 -3.42 8.93
C ALA A 14 10.88 -3.40 8.15
N HIS A 15 9.95 -4.28 8.48
CA HIS A 15 8.63 -4.35 7.87
C HIS A 15 7.62 -4.99 8.82
N ILE A 16 6.34 -4.77 8.54
CA ILE A 16 5.20 -5.52 9.11
C ILE A 16 4.65 -6.44 8.03
N SER A 17 4.31 -7.68 8.37
CA SER A 17 3.79 -8.67 7.43
C SER A 17 2.42 -9.19 7.86
N TYR A 18 1.50 -9.30 6.90
CA TYR A 18 0.16 -9.84 7.09
C TYR A 18 -0.12 -10.93 6.06
N THR A 19 -0.54 -12.12 6.48
CA THR A 19 -1.04 -13.14 5.55
C THR A 19 -2.52 -12.89 5.26
N VAL A 20 -2.83 -12.53 4.02
CA VAL A 20 -4.19 -12.16 3.58
C VAL A 20 -4.59 -12.95 2.32
N LYS A 21 -5.85 -12.92 1.93
CA LYS A 21 -6.30 -13.47 0.64
C LYS A 21 -6.30 -12.35 -0.41
N PHE A 22 -5.68 -12.61 -1.54
CA PHE A 22 -5.69 -11.69 -2.67
C PHE A 22 -6.88 -12.02 -3.60
N LEU A 23 -7.84 -11.10 -3.71
CA LEU A 23 -9.00 -11.29 -4.59
C LEU A 23 -8.67 -10.94 -6.04
N GLY A 24 -7.67 -10.06 -6.24
CA GLY A 24 -7.20 -9.59 -7.53
C GLY A 24 -7.10 -8.07 -7.59
N GLU A 25 -6.79 -7.60 -8.78
CA GLU A 25 -6.66 -6.20 -9.14
C GLU A 25 -7.61 -5.81 -10.26
N CYS A 26 -7.97 -4.53 -10.33
CA CYS A 26 -8.65 -3.98 -11.49
C CYS A 26 -8.21 -2.55 -11.78
N ALA A 27 -8.18 -2.21 -13.08
CA ALA A 27 -7.98 -0.84 -13.51
C ALA A 27 -9.08 0.08 -12.97
N VAL A 28 -8.69 1.27 -12.56
CA VAL A 28 -9.58 2.33 -12.04
C VAL A 28 -9.27 3.66 -12.70
N ASP A 29 -10.30 4.48 -12.87
CA ASP A 29 -10.19 5.76 -13.58
C ASP A 29 -9.64 6.89 -12.71
N GLN A 30 -9.61 6.70 -11.39
CA GLN A 30 -9.21 7.71 -10.42
C GLN A 30 -8.19 7.15 -9.43
N PRO A 31 -7.20 7.95 -9.00
CA PRO A 31 -6.17 7.51 -8.06
C PRO A 31 -6.68 7.34 -6.62
N LYS A 32 -7.88 7.83 -6.31
CA LYS A 32 -8.49 7.83 -4.97
C LYS A 32 -10.01 7.92 -5.04
N GLY A 33 -10.69 7.52 -3.97
CA GLY A 33 -12.13 7.71 -3.80
C GLY A 33 -12.82 6.50 -3.21
N ILE A 34 -13.78 6.74 -2.31
CA ILE A 34 -14.53 5.67 -1.66
C ILE A 34 -15.38 4.90 -2.67
N ASP A 35 -16.02 5.60 -3.62
CA ASP A 35 -16.86 4.94 -4.64
C ASP A 35 -16.01 4.08 -5.58
N VAL A 36 -14.82 4.54 -5.96
CA VAL A 36 -13.84 3.80 -6.77
C VAL A 36 -13.46 2.49 -6.08
N VAL A 37 -13.12 2.56 -4.79
CA VAL A 37 -12.80 1.38 -3.98
C VAL A 37 -14.00 0.45 -3.85
N ARG A 38 -15.21 0.99 -3.59
CA ARG A 38 -16.42 0.18 -3.44
C ARG A 38 -16.75 -0.59 -4.71
N ASP A 39 -16.62 0.04 -5.87
CA ASP A 39 -16.88 -0.60 -7.15
C ASP A 39 -15.82 -1.66 -7.49
N ALA A 40 -14.55 -1.40 -7.18
CA ALA A 40 -13.49 -2.41 -7.28
C ALA A 40 -13.77 -3.64 -6.40
N ILE A 41 -14.14 -3.43 -5.12
CA ILE A 41 -14.51 -4.50 -4.19
C ILE A 41 -15.70 -5.31 -4.73
N ARG A 42 -16.75 -4.64 -5.21
CA ARG A 42 -17.94 -5.30 -5.80
C ARG A 42 -17.54 -6.18 -6.99
N LYS A 43 -16.75 -5.65 -7.92
CA LYS A 43 -16.26 -6.37 -9.10
C LYS A 43 -15.45 -7.61 -8.71
N MET A 44 -14.54 -7.46 -7.75
CA MET A 44 -13.71 -8.57 -7.26
C MET A 44 -14.51 -9.62 -6.48
N LYS A 45 -15.50 -9.22 -5.68
CA LYS A 45 -16.43 -10.14 -5.01
C LYS A 45 -17.26 -10.94 -6.00
N PHE A 46 -17.75 -10.31 -7.07
CA PHE A 46 -18.47 -10.99 -8.14
C PHE A 46 -17.57 -12.02 -8.86
N SER A 47 -16.36 -11.61 -9.24
CA SER A 47 -15.36 -12.50 -9.85
C SER A 47 -15.01 -13.69 -8.94
N LYS A 48 -14.80 -13.44 -7.64
CA LYS A 48 -14.61 -14.49 -6.62
C LYS A 48 -15.79 -15.46 -6.56
N HIS A 49 -17.02 -14.96 -6.64
CA HIS A 49 -18.22 -15.81 -6.61
C HIS A 49 -18.28 -16.73 -7.83
N LEU A 50 -17.99 -16.20 -9.04
CA LEU A 50 -17.94 -16.98 -10.27
C LEU A 50 -16.86 -18.07 -10.20
N LYS A 51 -15.63 -17.70 -9.83
CA LYS A 51 -14.51 -18.63 -9.66
C LYS A 51 -14.77 -19.70 -8.59
N ARG A 52 -15.54 -19.36 -7.54
CA ARG A 52 -15.94 -20.32 -6.50
C ARG A 52 -16.87 -21.39 -7.06
N ALA A 53 -17.75 -21.05 -8.01
CA ALA A 53 -18.58 -22.04 -8.69
C ALA A 53 -17.73 -23.06 -9.49
N GLU A 54 -16.53 -22.66 -9.91
CA GLU A 54 -15.53 -23.51 -10.57
C GLU A 54 -14.56 -24.20 -9.58
N GLY A 55 -14.81 -24.09 -8.27
CA GLY A 55 -13.98 -24.70 -7.22
C GLY A 55 -12.69 -23.93 -6.89
N GLN A 56 -12.44 -22.77 -7.51
CA GLN A 56 -11.26 -21.95 -7.25
C GLN A 56 -11.47 -21.06 -6.00
N LYS A 57 -10.41 -20.93 -5.20
CA LYS A 57 -10.37 -20.05 -4.03
C LYS A 57 -9.34 -18.95 -4.24
N PRO A 58 -9.55 -17.74 -3.69
CA PRO A 58 -8.53 -16.70 -3.71
C PRO A 58 -7.22 -17.19 -3.08
N PRO A 59 -6.07 -16.96 -3.71
CA PRO A 59 -4.78 -17.35 -3.15
C PRO A 59 -4.50 -16.55 -1.88
N LYS A 60 -3.78 -17.18 -0.94
CA LYS A 60 -3.18 -16.47 0.19
C LYS A 60 -1.87 -15.83 -0.27
N VAL A 61 -1.59 -14.62 0.22
CA VAL A 61 -0.37 -13.86 -0.05
C VAL A 61 0.14 -13.25 1.25
N ASP A 62 1.44 -13.00 1.32
CA ASP A 62 2.03 -12.20 2.39
C ASP A 62 2.10 -10.73 1.91
N LEU A 63 1.38 -9.85 2.61
CA LEU A 63 1.44 -8.40 2.42
C LEU A 63 2.50 -7.83 3.35
N VAL A 64 3.60 -7.36 2.78
CA VAL A 64 4.75 -6.80 3.50
C VAL A 64 4.74 -5.29 3.34
N ILE A 65 4.75 -4.56 4.46
CA ILE A 65 4.64 -3.11 4.51
C ILE A 65 5.86 -2.53 5.23
N SER A 66 6.57 -1.62 4.57
CA SER A 66 7.63 -0.79 5.15
C SER A 66 7.47 0.67 4.73
N ALA A 67 8.30 1.56 5.27
CA ALA A 67 8.37 2.96 4.87
C ALA A 67 8.94 3.16 3.44
N ASP A 68 9.41 2.11 2.77
CA ASP A 68 9.90 2.18 1.40
C ASP A 68 8.85 1.69 0.39
N ALA A 69 8.15 0.59 0.70
CA ALA A 69 7.23 -0.06 -0.23
C ALA A 69 6.14 -0.91 0.45
N VAL A 70 5.10 -1.22 -0.34
CA VAL A 70 4.18 -2.34 -0.07
C VAL A 70 4.44 -3.43 -1.09
N SER A 71 4.69 -4.64 -0.62
CA SER A 71 4.98 -5.81 -1.45
C SER A 71 3.99 -6.94 -1.17
N ILE A 72 3.62 -7.65 -2.23
CA ILE A 72 2.75 -8.83 -2.20
C ILE A 72 3.61 -10.04 -2.59
N LEU A 73 3.77 -10.99 -1.68
CA LEU A 73 4.63 -12.15 -1.87
C LEU A 73 3.82 -13.44 -1.88
N ASP A 74 4.30 -14.44 -2.63
CA ASP A 74 3.86 -15.81 -2.45
C ASP A 74 4.31 -16.33 -1.07
N PRO A 75 3.41 -16.84 -0.21
CA PRO A 75 3.76 -17.16 1.18
C PRO A 75 4.78 -18.28 1.34
N LYS A 76 4.87 -19.19 0.36
CA LYS A 76 5.73 -20.38 0.44
C LYS A 76 7.12 -20.10 -0.12
N THR A 77 7.16 -19.55 -1.33
CA THR A 77 8.40 -19.30 -2.08
C THR A 77 9.03 -17.96 -1.73
N LYS A 78 8.28 -17.06 -1.10
CA LYS A 78 8.66 -15.66 -0.86
C LYS A 78 8.96 -14.87 -2.13
N LEU A 79 8.50 -15.37 -3.29
CA LEU A 79 8.59 -14.64 -4.55
C LEU A 79 7.73 -13.37 -4.49
N ILE A 80 8.32 -12.24 -4.88
CA ILE A 80 7.60 -10.96 -4.99
C ILE A 80 6.73 -11.00 -6.24
N LEU A 81 5.41 -10.99 -6.03
CA LEU A 81 4.41 -10.93 -7.10
C LEU A 81 4.18 -9.48 -7.53
N TYR A 82 4.14 -8.57 -6.56
CA TYR A 82 3.99 -7.13 -6.78
C TYR A 82 4.82 -6.38 -5.75
N GLN A 83 5.38 -5.24 -6.15
CA GLN A 83 6.06 -4.32 -5.24
C GLN A 83 5.84 -2.89 -5.70
N TYR A 84 5.26 -2.09 -4.82
CA TYR A 84 4.98 -0.68 -5.08
C TYR A 84 5.72 0.19 -4.06
N PRO A 85 6.69 1.01 -4.51
CA PRO A 85 7.19 2.10 -3.70
C PRO A 85 6.03 2.94 -3.17
N LEU A 86 6.11 3.39 -1.91
CA LEU A 86 4.98 4.09 -1.29
C LEU A 86 4.52 5.31 -2.08
N HIS A 87 5.43 6.06 -2.71
CA HIS A 87 5.09 7.23 -3.52
C HIS A 87 4.24 6.92 -4.76
N LEU A 88 4.12 5.65 -5.18
CA LEU A 88 3.23 5.22 -6.27
C LEU A 88 1.87 4.73 -5.77
N ILE A 89 1.71 4.52 -4.47
CA ILE A 89 0.43 4.18 -3.87
C ILE A 89 -0.30 5.50 -3.56
N SER A 90 -1.46 5.70 -4.19
CA SER A 90 -2.20 6.96 -4.12
C SER A 90 -3.33 6.94 -3.10
N TYR A 91 -3.79 5.76 -2.70
CA TYR A 91 -4.91 5.60 -1.77
C TYR A 91 -4.88 4.23 -1.10
N CYS A 92 -5.32 4.15 0.15
CA CYS A 92 -5.63 2.90 0.83
C CYS A 92 -6.92 3.08 1.64
N ALA A 93 -7.73 2.04 1.71
CA ALA A 93 -9.02 2.11 2.40
C ALA A 93 -9.51 0.72 2.81
N ASP A 94 -10.10 0.65 3.99
CA ASP A 94 -10.93 -0.46 4.46
C ASP A 94 -12.41 -0.24 4.10
N ASP A 95 -13.17 -1.33 3.94
CA ASP A 95 -14.61 -1.26 3.74
C ASP A 95 -15.34 -1.19 5.09
N LYS A 96 -16.02 -0.07 5.36
CA LYS A 96 -16.79 0.12 6.60
C LYS A 96 -17.97 -0.82 6.73
N CYS A 97 -18.47 -1.37 5.63
CA CYS A 97 -19.56 -2.35 5.63
C CYS A 97 -19.05 -3.79 5.76
N ASP A 98 -17.78 -4.06 5.45
CA ASP A 98 -17.18 -5.40 5.50
C ASP A 98 -15.75 -5.32 6.05
N LYS A 99 -15.62 -5.53 7.36
CA LYS A 99 -14.36 -5.41 8.13
C LYS A 99 -13.24 -6.38 7.71
N GLN A 100 -13.51 -7.28 6.75
CA GLN A 100 -12.48 -8.14 6.17
C GLN A 100 -11.81 -7.49 4.95
N MET A 101 -12.47 -6.54 4.29
CA MET A 101 -12.00 -5.99 3.02
C MET A 101 -11.15 -4.75 3.23
N PHE A 102 -9.98 -4.75 2.59
CA PHE A 102 -9.18 -3.55 2.43
C PHE A 102 -8.57 -3.51 1.03
N THR A 103 -8.13 -2.33 0.64
CA THR A 103 -7.61 -2.04 -0.68
C THR A 103 -6.46 -1.06 -0.64
N PHE A 104 -5.64 -1.08 -1.68
CA PHE A 104 -4.83 0.07 -2.04
C PHE A 104 -4.90 0.33 -3.55
N ILE A 105 -4.76 1.59 -3.94
CA ILE A 105 -4.66 2.01 -5.33
C ILE A 105 -3.22 2.40 -5.60
N ALA A 106 -2.62 1.81 -6.63
CA ALA A 106 -1.26 2.11 -7.05
C ALA A 106 -1.23 2.53 -8.53
N LYS A 107 -0.31 3.43 -8.85
CA LYS A 107 0.02 3.84 -10.21
C LYS A 107 0.96 2.82 -10.84
N GLU A 108 0.68 2.46 -12.09
CA GLU A 108 1.58 1.65 -12.91
C GLU A 108 2.90 2.40 -13.17
N VAL A 109 4.05 1.73 -13.00
CA VAL A 109 5.39 2.36 -13.08
C VAL A 109 5.65 3.03 -14.44
N SER A 110 5.23 2.39 -15.53
CA SER A 110 5.47 2.84 -16.91
C SER A 110 4.29 3.62 -17.51
N GLY A 111 3.22 3.84 -16.76
CA GLY A 111 1.95 4.32 -17.29
C GLY A 111 1.31 5.45 -16.48
N GLN A 112 0.14 5.89 -16.94
CA GLN A 112 -0.75 6.78 -16.18
C GLN A 112 -1.97 6.04 -15.62
N ARG A 113 -1.98 4.71 -15.75
CA ARG A 113 -3.08 3.87 -15.29
C ARG A 113 -2.94 3.59 -13.80
N HIS A 114 -4.09 3.50 -13.16
CA HIS A 114 -4.21 3.16 -11.75
C HIS A 114 -4.88 1.80 -11.62
N PHE A 115 -4.40 1.01 -10.67
CA PHE A 115 -4.98 -0.28 -10.33
C PHE A 115 -5.36 -0.30 -8.86
N CYS A 116 -6.56 -0.77 -8.57
CA CYS A 116 -7.02 -1.06 -7.21
C CYS A 116 -6.78 -2.54 -6.92
N TYR A 117 -6.03 -2.82 -5.85
CA TYR A 117 -5.73 -4.15 -5.35
C TYR A 117 -6.67 -4.46 -4.20
N VAL A 118 -7.39 -5.58 -4.28
CA VAL A 118 -8.44 -5.95 -3.32
C VAL A 118 -8.06 -7.19 -2.53
N PHE A 119 -8.20 -7.10 -1.21
CA PHE A 119 -7.81 -8.15 -0.28
C PHE A 119 -8.93 -8.48 0.71
N ASP A 120 -8.93 -9.73 1.15
CA ASP A 120 -9.80 -10.29 2.19
C ASP A 120 -8.87 -10.75 3.33
N SER A 121 -8.92 -10.00 4.43
CA SER A 121 -8.18 -10.26 5.67
C SER A 121 -9.07 -10.99 6.67
N ASP A 122 -8.47 -11.74 7.58
CA ASP A 122 -9.19 -12.33 8.71
C ASP A 122 -9.43 -11.28 9.82
N LYS A 123 -10.20 -10.24 9.47
CA LYS A 123 -10.61 -9.09 10.32
C LYS A 123 -9.52 -8.10 10.73
N CYS A 124 -8.40 -8.05 10.02
CA CYS A 124 -7.32 -7.07 10.24
C CYS A 124 -7.37 -5.87 9.27
N ALA A 125 -8.42 -5.71 8.47
CA ALA A 125 -8.50 -4.71 7.38
C ALA A 125 -8.21 -3.28 7.83
N GLU A 126 -8.79 -2.88 8.97
CA GLU A 126 -8.60 -1.55 9.55
C GLU A 126 -7.16 -1.34 10.02
N GLU A 127 -6.59 -2.30 10.74
CA GLU A 127 -5.20 -2.25 11.21
C GLU A 127 -4.21 -2.21 10.04
N ILE A 128 -4.42 -3.01 8.99
CA ILE A 128 -3.60 -3.01 7.78
C ILE A 128 -3.66 -1.63 7.11
N THR A 129 -4.85 -1.06 6.97
CA THR A 129 -5.04 0.28 6.39
C THR A 129 -4.33 1.35 7.23
N LEU A 130 -4.40 1.25 8.56
CA LEU A 130 -3.65 2.13 9.47
C LEU A 130 -2.14 1.95 9.34
N THR A 131 -1.66 0.73 9.13
CA THR A 131 -0.25 0.41 8.97
C THR A 131 0.32 0.99 7.68
N ILE A 132 -0.42 0.86 6.56
CA ILE A 132 -0.07 1.52 5.29
C ILE A 132 -0.09 3.04 5.48
N GLY A 133 -1.12 3.59 6.15
CA GLY A 133 -1.21 5.01 6.47
C GLY A 133 -0.03 5.52 7.32
N GLN A 134 0.42 4.73 8.30
CA GLN A 134 1.59 5.05 9.09
C GLN A 134 2.87 5.05 8.25
N ALA A 135 3.02 4.06 7.37
CA ALA A 135 4.17 3.95 6.49
C ALA A 135 4.26 5.15 5.53
N PHE A 136 3.12 5.61 4.98
CA PHE A 136 3.04 6.85 4.20
C PHE A 136 3.55 8.07 4.99
N ASP A 137 3.05 8.26 6.22
CA ASP A 137 3.45 9.39 7.05
C ASP A 137 4.96 9.39 7.34
N LEU A 138 5.54 8.21 7.61
CA LEU A 138 6.97 8.06 7.86
C LEU A 138 7.81 8.31 6.59
N ALA A 139 7.39 7.75 5.46
CA ALA A 139 8.04 7.95 4.17
C ALA A 139 8.03 9.43 3.77
N TYR A 140 6.90 10.12 3.95
CA TYR A 140 6.76 11.54 3.67
C TYR A 140 7.68 12.39 4.56
N LYS A 141 7.72 12.13 5.87
CA LYS A 141 8.62 12.83 6.80
C LYS A 141 10.08 12.67 6.40
N ARG A 142 10.52 11.42 6.14
CA ARG A 142 11.88 11.11 5.68
C ARG A 142 12.24 11.85 4.38
N PHE A 143 11.31 11.90 3.42
CA PHE A 143 11.49 12.63 2.17
C PHE A 143 11.66 14.14 2.41
N THR A 144 10.83 14.75 3.27
CA THR A 144 10.90 16.19 3.57
C THR A 144 12.17 16.58 4.32
N GLU A 145 12.61 15.79 5.30
CA GLU A 145 13.83 16.03 6.08
C GLU A 145 15.08 15.92 5.20
N THR A 146 15.14 14.90 4.34
CA THR A 146 16.24 14.71 3.39
C THR A 146 16.31 15.84 2.37
N SER A 147 15.16 16.30 1.88
CA SER A 147 15.09 17.40 0.92
C SER A 147 15.57 18.72 1.54
N ALA A 148 15.14 19.01 2.77
CA ALA A 148 15.58 20.21 3.51
C ALA A 148 17.10 20.19 3.77
N LEU A 149 17.66 19.04 4.18
CA LEU A 149 19.10 18.90 4.39
C LEU A 149 19.90 19.12 3.10
N ASN A 150 19.43 18.56 1.98
CA ASN A 150 20.08 18.74 0.68
C ASN A 150 20.09 20.20 0.24
N ASP A 151 19.01 20.94 0.50
CA ASP A 151 18.93 22.36 0.20
C ASP A 151 19.89 23.19 1.06
N ASP A 152 20.06 22.84 2.33
CA ASP A 152 20.98 23.54 3.22
C ASP A 152 22.45 23.26 2.89
N ILE A 153 22.81 22.01 2.53
CA ILE A 153 24.14 21.68 2.02
C ILE A 153 24.45 22.49 0.76
N ARG A 154 23.50 22.57 -0.19
CA ARG A 154 23.67 23.37 -1.42
C ARG A 154 23.92 24.85 -1.12
N LYS A 155 23.18 25.44 -0.17
CA LYS A 155 23.39 26.84 0.26
C LYS A 155 24.78 27.03 0.88
N GLN A 156 25.22 26.12 1.75
CA GLN A 156 26.56 26.20 2.36
C GLN A 156 27.68 26.10 1.31
N PHE A 157 27.57 25.18 0.35
CA PHE A 157 28.52 25.08 -0.76
C PHE A 157 28.57 26.37 -1.60
N PHE A 158 27.41 26.98 -1.88
CA PHE A 158 27.35 28.24 -2.64
C PHE A 158 27.96 29.43 -1.88
N VAL A 159 27.84 29.46 -0.55
CA VAL A 159 28.48 30.47 0.31
C VAL A 159 30.00 30.27 0.36
N LEU A 160 30.48 29.01 0.39
CA LEU A 160 31.91 28.69 0.43
C LEU A 160 32.64 29.02 -0.88
N GLN A 161 31.98 28.90 -2.04
CA GLN A 161 32.55 29.26 -3.35
C GLN A 161 32.60 30.78 -3.63
N ARG A 162 31.99 31.60 -2.76
CA ARG A 162 31.98 33.06 -2.86
C ARG A 162 33.03 33.75 -1.99
N LYS A 163 33.93 32.98 -1.37
CA LYS A 163 35.14 33.47 -0.69
C LYS A 163 36.37 33.09 -1.50
#